data_AF-A0A7N2MB81-F1
#
_entry.id   AF-A0A7N2MB81-F1
#
_cell.length_a   1.000
_cell.length_b   1.000
_cell.length_c   1.000
_cell.angle_alpha   90.00
_cell.angle_beta   90.00
_cell.angle_gamma   90.00
#
_symmetry.space_group_name_H-M   'P 1'
#
loop_
_entity.id
_entity.type
_entity.pdbx_description
1 polymer ?
#
loop_
_entity_poly.entity_id
_entity_poly.type
_entity_poly.pdbx_seq_one_letter_code
_entity_poly.pdbx_strand_id
1 'polypeptide(L)'
;MIVPVQSKASDRAWLFVKPFTKAMWVLIVTINVYNGFVIWFIEGNNNPELKGSILNQLGTLMWLAFGTLFSIHVIMQTYTANLTSMLTFQQLEPTIADVEALENSNAMVGHRNGSFVSQYLADVLHFKPDNIKAFTLPEAYVQALRSKEIAAAFLEYPLAKLFLAKYCKGFTISGPTYKFGGFGFVILLPLSFAFLFIKTSKTKTVIKEVI
;
A
#
# COMPACT_ATOMS: atom_id res chain seq x y z
N MET A 1 7.82 10.57 6.63
CA MET A 1 8.14 10.28 8.06
C MET A 1 7.89 8.81 8.36
N ILE A 2 8.46 8.25 9.42
CA ILE A 2 8.24 6.85 9.85
C ILE A 2 7.30 6.85 11.06
N VAL A 3 6.26 6.03 11.01
CA VAL A 3 5.27 5.87 12.09
C VAL A 3 5.12 4.40 12.47
N PRO A 4 4.78 4.08 13.73
CA PRO A 4 4.50 2.72 14.14
C PRO A 4 3.21 2.20 13.49
N VAL A 5 3.30 1.07 12.81
CA VAL A 5 2.15 0.34 12.25
C VAL A 5 1.50 -0.45 13.36
N GLN A 6 0.22 -0.19 13.61
CA GLN A 6 -0.58 -1.08 14.44
C GLN A 6 -0.80 -2.39 13.68
N SER A 7 -0.15 -3.45 14.13
CA SER A 7 -0.22 -4.76 13.49
C SER A 7 -1.53 -5.47 13.82
N LYS A 8 -2.63 -5.09 13.15
CA LYS A 8 -3.84 -5.92 13.04
C LYS A 8 -3.64 -7.01 11.97
N ALA A 9 -2.56 -7.79 12.07
CA ALA A 9 -2.19 -8.77 11.06
C ALA A 9 -3.11 -10.01 11.06
N SER A 10 -3.58 -10.45 12.23
CA SER A 10 -4.51 -11.59 12.34
C SER A 10 -5.90 -11.30 11.79
N ASP A 11 -6.33 -10.04 11.82
CA ASP A 11 -7.64 -9.62 11.31
C ASP A 11 -7.65 -9.56 9.77
N ARG A 12 -6.48 -9.38 9.14
CA ARG A 12 -6.32 -9.29 7.67
C ARG A 12 -6.52 -10.61 6.93
N ALA A 13 -6.11 -11.74 7.51
CA ALA A 13 -6.35 -13.05 6.90
C ALA A 13 -7.85 -13.40 6.86
N TRP A 14 -8.63 -12.87 7.81
CA TRP A 14 -10.08 -13.06 7.90
C TRP A 14 -10.89 -11.98 7.16
N LEU A 15 -10.26 -10.94 6.61
CA LEU A 15 -10.92 -9.92 5.79
C LEU A 15 -11.52 -10.50 4.50
N PHE A 16 -10.93 -11.58 3.96
CA PHE A 16 -11.46 -12.25 2.77
C PHE A 16 -12.78 -13.00 3.03
N VAL A 17 -13.09 -13.35 4.28
CA VAL A 17 -14.33 -14.06 4.64
C VAL A 17 -15.44 -13.07 5.07
N LYS A 18 -15.08 -11.86 5.49
CA LYS A 18 -16.01 -10.77 5.84
C LYS A 18 -17.04 -10.39 4.75
N PRO A 19 -16.68 -10.29 3.45
CA PRO A 19 -17.67 -9.96 2.41
C PRO A 19 -18.66 -11.10 2.16
N PHE A 20 -18.32 -12.34 2.52
CA PHE A 20 -19.16 -13.52 2.36
C PHE A 20 -19.86 -13.87 3.67
N THR A 21 -20.94 -13.14 3.99
CA THR A 21 -21.79 -13.44 5.16
C THR A 21 -22.28 -14.90 5.10
N LYS A 22 -22.31 -15.61 6.25
CA LYS A 22 -22.72 -17.03 6.32
C LYS A 22 -24.08 -17.30 5.66
N ALA A 23 -24.99 -16.32 5.71
CA ALA A 23 -26.28 -16.36 5.02
C ALA A 23 -26.17 -16.47 3.49
N MET A 24 -25.16 -15.86 2.86
CA MET A 24 -24.92 -15.98 1.40
C MET A 24 -24.44 -17.39 1.02
N TRP A 25 -23.57 -17.99 1.83
CA TRP A 25 -23.14 -19.37 1.64
C TRP A 25 -24.31 -20.35 1.76
N VAL A 26 -25.14 -20.16 2.79
CA VAL A 26 -26.35 -20.96 2.97
C VAL A 26 -27.31 -20.75 1.80
N LEU A 27 -27.55 -19.51 1.38
CA LEU A 27 -28.44 -19.20 0.26
C LEU A 27 -27.99 -19.85 -1.06
N ILE A 28 -26.69 -19.84 -1.37
CA ILE A 28 -26.13 -20.49 -2.57
C ILE A 28 -26.32 -22.01 -2.54
N VAL A 29 -26.10 -22.64 -1.40
CA VAL A 29 -26.29 -24.09 -1.22
C VAL A 29 -27.78 -24.42 -1.31
N THR A 30 -28.63 -23.65 -0.64
CA THR A 30 -30.08 -23.83 -0.64
C THR A 30 -30.67 -23.64 -2.05
N ILE A 31 -30.26 -22.62 -2.80
CA ILE A 31 -30.71 -22.38 -4.19
C ILE A 31 -30.26 -23.50 -5.12
N ASN A 32 -29.03 -24.02 -4.97
CA ASN A 32 -28.56 -25.15 -5.79
C ASN A 32 -29.37 -26.42 -5.52
N VAL A 33 -29.62 -26.74 -4.25
CA VAL A 33 -30.40 -27.91 -3.86
C VAL A 33 -31.87 -27.78 -4.31
N TYR A 34 -32.46 -26.58 -4.18
CA TYR A 34 -33.82 -26.31 -4.63
C TYR A 34 -33.97 -26.46 -6.15
N ASN A 35 -33.05 -25.89 -6.94
CA ASN A 35 -33.09 -26.03 -8.40
C ASN A 35 -32.95 -27.49 -8.84
N GLY A 36 -32.08 -28.28 -8.18
CA GLY A 36 -31.98 -29.72 -8.44
C GLY A 36 -33.27 -30.47 -8.12
N PHE A 37 -33.97 -30.10 -7.04
CA PHE A 37 -35.23 -30.72 -6.64
C PHE A 37 -36.39 -30.37 -7.58
N VAL A 38 -36.51 -29.11 -8.01
CA VAL A 38 -37.57 -28.67 -8.94
C VAL A 38 -37.48 -29.39 -10.27
N ILE A 39 -36.27 -29.55 -10.81
CA ILE A 39 -36.07 -30.24 -12.09
C ILE A 39 -36.43 -31.74 -11.94
N TRP A 40 -35.99 -32.38 -10.85
CA TRP A 40 -36.33 -33.77 -10.55
C TRP A 40 -37.84 -33.99 -10.42
N PHE A 41 -38.56 -33.04 -9.82
CA PHE A 41 -40.01 -33.13 -9.61
C PHE A 41 -40.81 -32.94 -10.91
N ILE A 42 -40.40 -32.01 -11.78
CA ILE A 42 -41.07 -31.77 -13.07
C ILE A 42 -40.92 -32.98 -14.01
N GLU A 43 -39.74 -33.61 -14.02
CA GLU A 43 -39.47 -34.80 -14.85
C GLU A 43 -40.15 -36.05 -14.28
N GLY A 44 -40.33 -36.13 -12.96
CA GLY A 44 -40.77 -37.34 -12.27
C GLY A 44 -42.24 -37.74 -12.45
N ASN A 45 -43.12 -36.84 -12.90
CA ASN A 45 -44.57 -37.07 -12.76
C ASN A 45 -45.32 -37.51 -14.03
N ASN A 46 -44.80 -37.30 -15.26
CA ASN A 46 -45.70 -37.25 -16.42
C ASN A 46 -45.38 -38.12 -17.66
N ASN A 47 -44.36 -38.98 -17.72
CA ASN A 47 -44.29 -40.01 -18.79
C ASN A 47 -43.28 -41.15 -18.54
N PRO A 48 -43.70 -42.43 -18.53
CA PRO A 48 -42.79 -43.58 -18.39
C PRO A 48 -42.13 -44.08 -19.69
N GLU A 49 -42.48 -43.56 -20.88
CA GLU A 49 -42.06 -44.12 -22.19
C GLU A 49 -40.90 -43.40 -22.91
N LEU A 50 -40.47 -42.21 -22.52
CA LEU A 50 -39.22 -41.60 -23.05
C LEU A 50 -38.05 -41.83 -22.09
N LYS A 51 -37.74 -43.10 -21.88
CA LYS A 51 -36.57 -43.59 -21.13
C LYS A 51 -35.29 -43.53 -21.98
N GLY A 52 -35.11 -42.45 -22.74
CA GLY A 52 -33.96 -42.19 -23.59
C GLY A 52 -33.04 -41.14 -22.96
N SER A 53 -31.98 -41.60 -22.30
CA SER A 53 -30.89 -40.84 -21.66
C SER A 53 -31.26 -39.51 -20.99
N ILE A 54 -32.21 -39.55 -20.06
CA ILE A 54 -32.53 -38.49 -19.08
C ILE A 54 -31.26 -37.90 -18.44
N LEU A 55 -30.22 -38.71 -18.23
CA LEU A 55 -28.91 -38.27 -17.73
C LEU A 55 -28.24 -37.23 -18.63
N ASN A 56 -28.38 -37.34 -19.96
CA ASN A 56 -27.73 -36.44 -20.89
C ASN A 56 -28.50 -35.12 -21.02
N GLN A 57 -29.82 -35.16 -20.99
CA GLN A 57 -30.66 -33.97 -21.10
C GLN A 57 -30.65 -33.17 -19.78
N LEU A 58 -30.74 -33.87 -18.65
CA LEU A 58 -30.53 -33.29 -17.32
C LEU A 58 -29.11 -32.78 -17.14
N GLY A 59 -28.12 -33.54 -17.63
CA GLY A 59 -26.72 -33.15 -17.65
C GLY A 59 -26.49 -31.88 -18.46
N THR A 60 -27.16 -31.72 -19.61
CA THR A 60 -27.03 -30.51 -20.44
C THR A 60 -27.68 -29.29 -19.81
N LEU A 61 -28.85 -29.46 -19.18
CA LEU A 61 -29.54 -28.37 -18.47
C LEU A 61 -28.79 -27.97 -17.19
N MET A 62 -28.28 -28.95 -16.46
CA MET A 62 -27.43 -28.77 -15.28
C MET A 62 -26.10 -28.10 -15.66
N TRP A 63 -25.51 -28.50 -16.79
CA TRP A 63 -24.30 -27.88 -17.33
C TRP A 63 -24.53 -26.43 -17.73
N LEU A 64 -25.68 -26.10 -18.34
CA LEU A 64 -26.05 -24.73 -18.68
C LEU A 64 -26.36 -23.88 -17.44
N ALA A 65 -27.07 -24.42 -16.46
CA ALA A 65 -27.35 -23.74 -15.19
C ALA A 65 -26.05 -23.49 -14.39
N PHE A 66 -25.16 -24.49 -14.35
CA PHE A 66 -23.86 -24.38 -13.72
C PHE A 66 -22.95 -23.37 -14.46
N GLY A 67 -22.93 -23.40 -15.79
CA GLY A 67 -22.14 -22.49 -16.61
C GLY A 67 -22.59 -21.04 -16.49
N THR A 68 -23.90 -20.78 -16.41
CA THR A 68 -24.43 -19.42 -16.23
C THR A 68 -24.20 -18.90 -14.81
N LEU A 69 -24.39 -19.73 -13.78
CA LEU A 69 -24.04 -19.38 -12.40
C LEU A 69 -22.55 -19.08 -12.24
N PHE A 70 -21.68 -19.93 -12.81
CA PHE A 70 -20.25 -19.72 -12.78
C PHE A 70 -19.84 -18.44 -13.52
N SER A 71 -20.42 -18.18 -14.70
CA SER A 71 -20.12 -16.97 -15.47
C SER A 71 -20.53 -15.69 -14.73
N ILE A 72 -21.72 -15.64 -14.14
CA ILE A 72 -22.17 -14.50 -13.33
C ILE A 72 -21.28 -14.33 -12.10
N HIS A 73 -20.86 -15.43 -11.48
CA HIS A 73 -19.97 -15.39 -10.33
C HIS A 73 -18.59 -14.81 -10.68
N VAL A 74 -18.01 -15.22 -11.81
CA VAL A 74 -16.72 -14.69 -12.29
C VAL A 74 -16.80 -13.19 -12.55
N ILE A 75 -17.91 -12.71 -13.12
CA ILE A 75 -18.14 -11.28 -13.33
C ILE A 75 -18.20 -10.53 -11.99
N MET A 76 -18.94 -11.07 -11.01
CA MET A 76 -19.04 -10.48 -9.66
C MET A 76 -17.68 -10.44 -8.95
N GLN A 77 -16.88 -11.50 -9.06
CA GLN A 77 -15.53 -11.56 -8.47
C GLN A 77 -14.59 -10.55 -9.14
N THR A 78 -14.66 -10.41 -10.47
CA THR A 78 -13.84 -9.44 -11.22
C THR A 78 -14.22 -8.00 -10.89
N TYR A 79 -15.52 -7.71 -10.80
CA TYR A 79 -16.01 -6.41 -10.36
C TYR A 79 -15.55 -6.08 -8.94
N THR A 80 -15.65 -7.05 -8.02
CA THR A 80 -15.18 -6.91 -6.63
C THR A 80 -13.66 -6.75 -6.57
N ALA A 81 -12.88 -7.47 -7.37
CA ALA A 81 -11.43 -7.36 -7.43
C ALA A 81 -10.98 -6.01 -7.99
N ASN A 82 -11.64 -5.49 -9.02
CA ASN A 82 -11.35 -4.17 -9.58
C ASN A 82 -11.68 -3.05 -8.59
N LEU A 83 -12.83 -3.14 -7.93
CA LEU A 83 -13.19 -2.21 -6.86
C LEU A 83 -12.20 -2.29 -5.69
N THR A 84 -11.82 -3.50 -5.30
CA THR A 84 -10.82 -3.74 -4.25
C THR A 84 -9.48 -3.14 -4.66
N SER A 85 -9.02 -3.33 -5.90
CA SER A 85 -7.78 -2.74 -6.41
C SER A 85 -7.78 -1.21 -6.32
N MET A 86 -8.89 -0.57 -6.72
CA MET A 86 -9.09 0.88 -6.60
C MET A 86 -9.01 1.34 -5.14
N LEU A 87 -9.66 0.63 -4.22
CA LEU A 87 -9.62 0.92 -2.78
C LEU A 87 -8.25 0.62 -2.15
N THR A 88 -7.54 -0.40 -2.66
CA THR A 88 -6.21 -0.77 -2.17
C THR A 88 -5.19 0.27 -2.61
N PHE A 89 -5.34 0.85 -3.80
CA PHE A 89 -4.46 1.92 -4.28
C PHE A 89 -4.52 3.16 -3.37
N GLN A 90 -5.72 3.57 -2.96
CA GLN A 90 -5.92 4.67 -2.01
C GLN A 90 -5.44 4.37 -0.58
N GLN A 91 -5.28 3.08 -0.24
CA GLN A 91 -4.76 2.63 1.06
C GLN A 91 -3.23 2.47 1.06
N LEU A 92 -2.60 2.23 -0.10
CA LEU A 92 -1.13 2.23 -0.25
C LEU A 92 -0.56 3.64 -0.16
N GLU A 93 -1.33 4.64 -0.59
CA GLU A 93 -1.10 6.03 -0.19
C GLU A 93 -1.56 6.15 1.26
N PRO A 94 -0.66 6.38 2.22
CA PRO A 94 -1.01 6.35 3.63
C PRO A 94 -1.98 7.47 3.96
N THR A 95 -3.28 7.16 3.95
CA THR A 95 -4.32 7.99 4.52
C THR A 95 -4.06 8.04 6.03
N ILE A 96 -3.98 9.26 6.59
CA ILE A 96 -3.81 9.65 8.00
C ILE A 96 -2.47 9.32 8.69
N ALA A 97 -1.48 10.14 8.37
CA ALA A 97 -0.95 11.08 9.38
C ALA A 97 -0.55 12.33 8.59
N ASP A 98 -1.44 13.31 8.48
CA ASP A 98 -1.07 14.58 7.86
C ASP A 98 -0.09 15.30 8.76
N VAL A 99 0.91 15.95 8.19
CA VAL A 99 1.90 16.70 8.99
C VAL A 99 1.21 17.80 9.80
N GLU A 100 0.11 18.35 9.26
CA GLU A 100 -0.80 19.27 9.92
C GLU A 100 -1.50 18.66 11.14
N ALA A 101 -1.81 17.36 11.13
CA ALA A 101 -2.40 16.68 12.28
C ALA A 101 -1.37 16.51 13.42
N LEU A 102 -0.09 16.31 13.08
CA LEU A 102 1.01 16.26 14.06
C LEU A 102 1.31 17.66 14.64
N GLU A 103 1.21 18.70 13.82
CA GLU A 103 1.33 20.09 14.23
C GLU A 103 0.20 20.49 15.21
N ASN A 104 -1.05 20.25 14.81
CA ASN A 104 -2.24 20.56 15.61
C ASN A 104 -2.33 19.77 16.92
N SER A 105 -1.78 18.55 16.95
CA SER A 105 -1.78 17.70 18.15
C SER A 105 -0.59 17.96 19.10
N ASN A 106 0.30 18.90 18.76
CA ASN A 106 1.52 19.19 19.53
C ASN A 106 2.32 17.92 19.82
N ALA A 107 2.37 17.01 18.84
CA ALA A 107 2.96 15.70 18.99
C ALA A 107 4.50 15.78 18.97
N MET A 108 5.14 14.94 19.78
CA MET A 108 6.60 14.89 19.86
C MET A 108 7.17 14.10 18.68
N VAL A 109 8.15 14.70 17.99
CA VAL A 109 8.75 14.16 16.76
C VAL A 109 10.24 13.89 16.96
N GLY A 110 10.74 12.80 16.36
CA GLY A 110 12.14 12.41 16.47
C GLY A 110 12.95 12.76 15.22
N HIS A 111 14.18 13.26 15.38
CA HIS A 111 15.14 13.48 14.29
C HIS A 111 16.56 13.06 14.71
N ARG A 112 17.46 12.89 13.71
CA ARG A 112 18.82 12.39 13.98
C ARG A 112 19.70 13.54 14.44
N ASN A 113 20.48 13.32 15.50
CA ASN A 113 21.43 14.33 15.96
C ASN A 113 22.44 14.67 14.85
N GLY A 114 22.73 15.96 14.65
CA GLY A 114 23.61 16.45 13.59
C GLY A 114 23.02 16.43 12.16
N SER A 115 21.72 16.14 12.00
CA SER A 115 21.03 16.26 10.71
C SER A 115 20.38 17.63 10.52
N PHE A 116 20.37 18.12 9.27
CA PHE A 116 19.68 19.36 8.87
C PHE A 116 18.16 19.29 9.05
N VAL A 117 17.62 18.08 9.30
CA VAL A 117 16.20 17.82 9.52
C VAL A 117 15.66 18.62 10.70
N SER A 118 16.48 18.88 11.74
CA SER A 118 16.11 19.72 12.89
C SER A 118 15.70 21.13 12.47
N GLN A 119 16.54 21.78 11.67
CA GLN A 119 16.31 23.12 11.17
C GLN A 119 15.14 23.16 10.18
N TYR A 120 15.01 22.15 9.32
CA TYR A 120 13.85 22.04 8.42
C TYR A 120 12.52 21.89 9.16
N LEU A 121 12.50 21.10 10.25
CA LEU A 121 11.30 20.91 11.07
C LEU A 121 10.87 22.21 11.75
N ALA A 122 11.83 23.01 12.25
CA ALA A 122 11.55 24.28 12.89
C ALA A 122 11.18 25.40 11.88
N ASP A 123 11.99 25.57 10.82
CA ASP A 123 11.90 26.73 9.92
C ASP A 123 10.83 26.55 8.82
N VAL A 124 10.64 25.32 8.31
CA VAL A 124 9.76 25.04 7.17
C VAL A 124 8.45 24.39 7.58
N LEU A 125 8.50 23.46 8.52
CA LEU A 125 7.32 22.75 9.03
C LEU A 125 6.78 23.34 10.34
N HIS A 126 7.35 24.45 10.82
CA HIS A 126 6.88 25.22 11.98
C HIS A 126 6.66 24.42 13.28
N PHE A 127 7.38 23.30 13.46
CA PHE A 127 7.32 22.54 14.70
C PHE A 127 8.00 23.30 15.85
N LYS A 128 7.39 23.27 17.03
CA LYS A 128 7.99 23.82 18.24
C LYS A 128 9.28 23.08 18.59
N PRO A 129 10.38 23.79 18.90
CA PRO A 129 11.66 23.18 19.22
C PRO A 129 11.57 22.23 20.43
N ASP A 130 10.70 22.51 21.40
CA ASP A 130 10.50 21.66 22.58
C ASP A 130 9.90 20.28 22.25
N ASN A 131 9.19 20.17 21.11
CA ASN A 131 8.59 18.91 20.66
C ASN A 131 9.52 18.12 19.73
N ILE A 132 10.71 18.64 19.44
CA ILE A 132 11.69 18.02 18.54
C ILE A 132 12.77 17.33 19.39
N LYS A 133 12.78 15.99 19.37
CA LYS A 133 13.77 15.18 20.09
C LYS A 133 14.88 14.69 19.17
N ALA A 134 16.12 14.98 19.56
CA ALA A 134 17.31 14.48 18.91
C ALA A 134 17.69 13.09 19.43
N PHE A 135 17.91 12.14 18.52
CA PHE A 135 18.40 10.81 18.84
C PHE A 135 19.72 10.53 18.14
N THR A 136 20.67 9.96 18.88
CA THR A 136 22.00 9.60 18.36
C THR A 136 22.07 8.13 17.94
N LEU A 137 21.37 7.25 18.67
CA LEU A 137 21.36 5.80 18.43
C LEU A 137 20.11 5.34 17.66
N PRO A 138 20.24 4.45 16.66
CA PRO A 138 19.11 3.83 15.97
C PRO A 138 18.13 3.07 16.87
N GLU A 139 18.61 2.49 17.96
CA GLU A 139 17.84 1.67 18.90
C GLU A 139 16.88 2.53 19.73
N ALA A 140 17.35 3.72 20.12
CA ALA A 140 16.55 4.68 20.87
C ALA A 140 15.29 5.11 20.11
N TYR A 141 15.35 5.20 18.77
CA TYR A 141 14.17 5.46 17.94
C TYR A 141 13.12 4.38 18.04
N VAL A 142 13.54 3.12 17.96
CA VAL A 142 12.61 1.98 18.00
C VAL A 142 11.89 1.96 19.35
N GLN A 143 12.64 2.20 20.43
CA GLN A 143 12.07 2.27 21.77
C GLN A 143 11.10 3.44 21.91
N ALA A 144 11.49 4.64 21.46
CA ALA A 144 10.66 5.84 21.56
C ALA A 144 9.39 5.77 20.70
N LEU A 145 9.45 5.13 19.51
CA LEU A 145 8.26 4.89 18.67
C LEU A 145 7.33 3.82 19.27
N ARG A 146 7.88 2.81 19.96
CA ARG A 146 7.09 1.76 20.61
C ARG A 146 6.47 2.21 21.92
N SER A 147 7.20 2.98 22.73
CA SER A 147 6.69 3.59 23.97
C SER A 147 5.65 4.69 23.71
N LYS A 148 5.44 5.06 22.44
CA LYS A 148 4.64 6.22 22.00
C LYS A 148 5.12 7.53 22.59
N GLU A 149 6.41 7.59 22.95
CA GLU A 149 7.06 8.82 23.36
C GLU A 149 7.14 9.77 22.16
N ILE A 150 7.49 9.25 20.97
CA ILE A 150 7.40 10.02 19.72
C ILE A 150 6.31 9.47 18.81
N ALA A 151 5.55 10.36 18.19
CA ALA A 151 4.47 10.01 17.27
C ALA A 151 5.01 9.62 15.88
N ALA A 152 6.04 10.33 15.43
CA ALA A 152 6.67 10.12 14.14
C ALA A 152 8.17 10.40 14.21
N ALA A 153 8.94 9.70 13.38
CA ALA A 153 10.36 9.94 13.20
C ALA A 153 10.64 10.47 11.78
N PHE A 154 11.35 11.59 11.69
CA PHE A 154 11.81 12.17 10.43
C PHE A 154 13.23 11.70 10.14
N LEU A 155 13.36 10.86 9.12
CA LEU A 155 14.63 10.31 8.65
C LEU A 155 14.76 10.60 7.16
N GLU A 156 15.99 10.75 6.69
CA GLU A 156 16.29 10.84 5.26
C GLU A 156 15.83 9.59 4.53
N TYR A 157 15.41 9.73 3.26
CA TYR A 157 14.86 8.63 2.46
C TYR A 157 15.72 7.35 2.42
N PRO A 158 17.04 7.38 2.13
CA PRO A 158 17.85 6.17 2.14
C PRO A 158 17.94 5.52 3.53
N LEU A 159 18.01 6.33 4.59
CA LEU A 159 18.04 5.86 5.96
C LEU A 159 16.70 5.23 6.37
N ALA A 160 15.58 5.82 5.95
CA ALA A 160 14.25 5.30 6.19
C ALA A 160 14.03 3.93 5.50
N LYS A 161 14.52 3.78 4.27
CA LYS A 161 14.51 2.47 3.59
C LYS A 161 15.33 1.42 4.32
N LEU A 162 16.52 1.77 4.77
CA LEU A 162 17.37 0.87 5.55
C LEU A 162 16.71 0.48 6.88
N PHE A 163 16.08 1.43 7.56
CA PHE A 163 15.37 1.20 8.81
C PHE A 163 14.18 0.26 8.63
N LEU A 164 13.37 0.45 7.57
CA LEU A 164 12.27 -0.45 7.23
C LEU A 164 12.77 -1.85 6.85
N ALA A 165 13.90 -1.94 6.14
CA ALA A 165 14.51 -3.23 5.79
C ALA A 165 15.03 -3.98 7.03
N LYS A 166 15.52 -3.26 8.05
CA LYS A 166 15.95 -3.85 9.33
C LYS A 166 14.75 -4.22 10.21
N TYR A 167 13.70 -3.41 10.22
CA TYR A 167 12.52 -3.55 11.07
C TYR A 167 11.24 -3.73 10.22
N CYS A 168 11.18 -4.82 9.46
CA CYS A 168 10.11 -5.10 8.49
C CYS A 168 8.68 -5.16 9.07
N LYS A 169 8.55 -5.32 10.40
CA LYS A 169 7.25 -5.48 11.08
C LYS A 169 7.10 -4.39 12.15
N GLY A 170 6.05 -3.59 12.01
CA GLY A 170 5.63 -2.61 13.02
C GLY A 170 5.95 -1.15 12.70
N PHE A 171 6.52 -0.84 11.55
CA PHE A 171 6.76 0.54 11.10
C PHE A 171 6.43 0.70 9.62
N THR A 172 5.98 1.89 9.23
CA THR A 172 5.72 2.27 7.83
C THR A 172 6.15 3.71 7.60
N ILE A 173 6.46 4.04 6.35
CA ILE A 173 6.54 5.44 5.93
C ILE A 173 5.11 5.96 5.77
N SER A 174 4.83 7.10 6.37
CA SER A 174 3.57 7.85 6.23
C SER A 174 3.86 9.31 5.87
N GLY A 175 2.87 9.97 5.27
CA GLY A 175 2.92 11.37 4.86
C GLY A 175 3.75 11.65 3.59
N PRO A 176 3.81 12.91 3.16
CA PRO A 176 4.54 13.32 1.96
C PRO A 176 6.06 13.09 2.11
N THR A 177 6.71 12.71 1.01
CA THR A 177 8.16 12.62 0.93
C THR A 177 8.76 13.96 0.54
N TYR A 178 9.37 14.64 1.51
CA TYR A 178 10.11 15.89 1.26
C TYR A 178 11.43 15.58 0.55
N LYS A 179 11.62 16.16 -0.63
CA LYS A 179 12.88 16.10 -1.36
C LYS A 179 13.80 17.18 -0.83
N PHE A 180 14.83 16.76 -0.12
CA PHE A 180 15.92 17.64 0.28
C PHE A 180 16.91 17.78 -0.89
N GLY A 181 17.51 18.95 -1.06
CA GLY A 181 18.48 19.23 -2.13
C GLY A 181 19.59 18.18 -2.20
N GLY A 182 20.13 17.95 -3.40
CA GLY A 182 21.12 16.90 -3.64
C GLY A 182 22.44 17.12 -2.91
N PHE A 183 23.19 16.04 -2.69
CA PHE A 183 24.54 16.12 -2.12
C PHE A 183 25.50 16.77 -3.13
N GLY A 184 26.11 17.89 -2.74
CA GLY A 184 27.15 18.56 -3.51
C GLY A 184 28.49 18.47 -2.79
N PHE A 185 29.56 18.18 -3.51
CA PHE A 185 30.93 18.25 -3.00
C PHE A 185 31.56 19.57 -3.43
N VAL A 186 32.07 20.35 -2.47
CA VAL A 186 32.89 21.52 -2.79
C VAL A 186 34.33 21.05 -2.88
N ILE A 187 34.86 21.02 -4.11
CA ILE A 187 36.29 20.76 -4.36
C ILE A 187 36.95 22.11 -4.58
N LEU A 188 37.87 22.48 -3.70
CA LEU A 188 38.72 23.65 -3.90
C LEU A 188 39.75 23.32 -4.98
N LEU A 189 39.41 23.58 -6.24
CA LEU A 189 40.35 23.43 -7.35
C LEU A 189 41.45 24.51 -7.21
N PRO A 190 42.74 24.15 -7.25
CA PRO A 190 43.79 25.15 -7.40
C PRO A 190 43.56 25.94 -8.69
N LEU A 191 43.84 27.25 -8.67
CA LEU A 191 43.51 28.19 -9.76
C LEU A 191 43.95 27.68 -11.16
N SER A 192 45.05 26.92 -11.24
CA SER A 192 45.55 26.31 -12.47
C SER A 192 44.60 25.27 -13.08
N PHE A 193 43.84 24.53 -12.27
CA PHE A 193 42.87 23.53 -12.75
C PHE A 193 41.51 24.16 -13.10
N ALA A 194 41.13 25.27 -12.47
CA ALA A 194 39.92 26.01 -12.83
C ALA A 194 39.97 26.51 -14.29
N PHE A 195 41.14 26.96 -14.76
CA PHE A 195 41.34 27.38 -16.14
C PHE A 195 41.18 26.23 -17.15
N LEU A 196 41.66 25.03 -16.83
CA LEU A 196 41.50 23.84 -17.68
C LEU A 196 40.04 23.39 -17.79
N PHE A 197 39.26 23.48 -16.70
CA PHE A 197 37.84 23.13 -16.71
C PHE A 197 36.98 24.14 -17.50
N ILE A 198 37.28 25.44 -17.37
CA ILE A 198 36.61 26.48 -18.19
C ILE A 198 36.96 26.31 -19.68
N LYS A 199 38.23 25.99 -20.00
CA LYS A 199 38.68 25.82 -21.39
C LYS A 199 38.04 24.61 -22.07
N THR A 200 37.83 23.51 -21.34
CA THR A 200 37.16 22.29 -21.83
C THR A 200 35.63 22.45 -21.92
N SER A 201 35.00 23.22 -21.03
CA SER A 201 33.58 23.58 -21.14
C SER A 201 33.29 24.43 -22.39
N LYS A 202 34.10 25.47 -22.66
CA LYS A 202 33.93 26.31 -23.86
C LYS A 202 34.13 25.55 -25.17
N THR A 203 35.04 24.57 -25.23
CA THR A 203 35.26 23.77 -26.46
C THR A 203 34.10 22.82 -26.75
N LYS A 204 33.41 22.29 -25.72
CA LYS A 204 32.22 21.45 -25.94
C LYS A 204 31.00 22.24 -26.42
N THR A 205 30.86 23.51 -26.08
CA THR A 205 29.75 24.35 -26.56
C THR A 205 29.91 24.70 -28.04
N VAL A 206 31.14 24.92 -28.52
CA VAL A 206 31.41 25.25 -29.94
C VAL A 206 31.19 24.06 -30.88
N ILE A 207 31.37 22.82 -30.42
CA ILE A 207 31.17 21.62 -31.25
C ILE A 207 29.67 21.29 -31.46
N LYS A 208 28.77 21.82 -30.60
CA LYS A 208 27.31 21.65 -30.76
C LYS A 208 26.64 22.65 -31.72
N GLU A 209 27.36 23.66 -32.19
CA GLU A 209 26.84 24.63 -33.19
C GLU A 209 27.36 24.37 -34.62
N VAL A 210 28.16 23.32 -34.85
CA VAL A 210 28.76 22.99 -36.16
C VAL A 210 28.31 21.61 -36.69
N ILE A 211 27.22 21.06 -36.16
CA ILE A 211 26.54 19.87 -36.71
C ILE A 211 25.06 20.15 -36.86
#